data_AF-A0A961X8R6-F1
#
_entry.id   AF-A0A961X8R6-F1
#
_cell.length_a   1.000
_cell.length_b   1.000
_cell.length_c   1.000
_cell.angle_alpha   90.00
_cell.angle_beta   90.00
_cell.angle_gamma   90.00
#
_symmetry.space_group_name_H-M   'P 1'
#
loop_
_entity.id
_entity.type
_entity.pdbx_description
1 polymer ?
#
loop_
_entity_poly.entity_id
_entity_poly.type
_entity_poly.pdbx_seq_one_letter_code
_entity_poly.pdbx_strand_id
1 'polypeptide(L)' 'STGERLDNLEDPFRLYRCHTIMNCAQACPKGLNPAKAIAEIKKMMVERRV' A
#
# COMPACT_ATOMS: atom_id res chain seq x y z
N SER A 1 8.16 14.27 4.36
CA SER A 1 6.74 14.70 4.21
C SER A 1 5.91 13.62 3.48
N THR A 2 4.60 13.79 3.21
CA THR A 2 3.80 12.77 2.47
C THR A 2 4.32 12.54 1.04
N GLY A 3 4.87 13.58 0.41
CA GLY A 3 5.66 13.56 -0.83
C GLY A 3 6.66 12.41 -0.89
N GLU A 4 7.75 12.63 -0.16
CA GLU A 4 8.91 11.77 0.02
C GLU A 4 8.58 10.31 0.43
N ARG A 5 7.54 10.10 1.27
CA ARG A 5 7.14 8.75 1.70
C ARG A 5 6.58 7.91 0.56
N LEU A 6 5.84 8.53 -0.35
CA LEU A 6 5.28 7.85 -1.51
C LEU A 6 6.34 7.66 -2.60
N ASP A 7 7.30 8.58 -2.73
CA ASP A 7 8.45 8.42 -3.64
C ASP A 7 9.29 7.19 -3.26
N ASN A 8 9.46 6.94 -1.96
CA ASN A 8 10.11 5.73 -1.45
C ASN A 8 9.39 4.42 -1.83
N LEU A 9 8.11 4.50 -2.21
CA LEU A 9 7.28 3.36 -2.60
C LEU A 9 7.20 3.17 -4.12
N GLU A 10 7.73 4.11 -4.91
CA GLU A 10 7.73 4.07 -6.38
C GLU A 10 8.81 3.13 -6.93
N ASP A 11 8.65 1.84 -6.66
CA ASP A 11 9.53 0.78 -7.14
C ASP A 11 8.71 -0.49 -7.45
N PRO A 12 9.01 -1.23 -8.54
CA PRO A 12 8.25 -2.42 -8.93
C PRO A 12 8.16 -3.52 -7.85
N PHE A 13 9.17 -3.61 -6.98
CA PHE A 13 9.28 -4.63 -5.93
C PHE A 13 8.69 -4.19 -4.59
N ARG A 14 8.24 -2.94 -4.46
CA ARG A 14 7.64 -2.41 -3.22
C ARG A 14 6.12 -2.50 -3.24
N LEU A 15 5.43 -1.37 -3.36
CA LEU A 15 3.97 -1.29 -3.25
C LEU A 15 3.25 -2.20 -4.24
N TYR A 16 3.83 -2.38 -5.43
CA TYR A 16 3.21 -3.10 -6.54
C TYR A 16 3.31 -4.63 -6.41
N ARG A 17 4.15 -5.18 -5.53
CA ARG A 17 4.21 -6.63 -5.22
C ARG A 17 3.02 -7.16 -4.42
N CYS A 18 2.17 -6.27 -3.90
CA CYS A 18 0.94 -6.71 -3.23
C CYS A 18 -0.08 -7.20 -4.28
N HIS A 19 -0.31 -8.50 -4.33
CA HIS A 19 -1.29 -9.17 -5.21
C HIS A 19 -2.68 -9.34 -4.56
N THR A 20 -3.00 -8.55 -3.53
CA THR A 20 -4.34 -8.57 -2.89
C THR A 20 -4.73 -9.96 -2.35
N ILE A 21 -3.76 -10.69 -1.82
CA ILE A 21 -3.96 -12.03 -1.23
C ILE A 21 -4.68 -11.95 0.13
N MET A 22 -4.66 -10.79 0.79
CA MET A 22 -5.35 -10.48 2.06
C MET A 22 -4.87 -11.23 3.31
N ASN A 23 -3.85 -12.10 3.21
CA ASN A 23 -3.25 -12.78 4.37
C ASN A 23 -2.81 -11.80 5.48
N CYS A 24 -2.31 -10.61 5.11
CA CYS A 24 -1.89 -9.60 6.09
C CYS A 24 -3.04 -9.03 6.93
N ALA A 25 -4.25 -8.95 6.38
CA ALA A 25 -5.44 -8.51 7.13
C ALA A 25 -5.94 -9.63 8.06
N GLN A 26 -5.94 -10.88 7.60
CA GLN A 26 -6.37 -12.03 8.40
C GLN A 26 -5.42 -12.35 9.55
N ALA A 27 -4.11 -12.24 9.32
CA ALA A 27 -3.10 -12.61 10.32
C ALA A 27 -2.84 -11.51 11.37
N CYS A 28 -3.41 -10.30 11.22
CA CYS A 28 -3.05 -9.19 12.09
C CYS A 28 -3.58 -9.39 13.52
N PRO A 29 -2.71 -9.60 14.53
CA PRO A 29 -3.16 -9.85 15.91
C PRO A 29 -3.76 -8.62 16.59
N LYS A 30 -3.61 -7.44 15.96
CA LYS A 30 -4.13 -6.17 16.45
C LYS A 30 -5.49 -5.81 15.82
N GLY A 31 -6.05 -6.67 14.97
CA GLY A 31 -7.30 -6.38 14.26
C GLY A 31 -7.22 -5.22 13.27
N LEU A 32 -6.01 -4.83 12.87
CA LEU A 32 -5.81 -3.81 11.84
C LEU A 32 -6.07 -4.41 10.46
N ASN A 33 -6.32 -3.55 9.47
CA ASN A 33 -6.45 -3.96 8.09
C ASN A 33 -5.34 -3.36 7.19
N PRO A 34 -4.13 -3.97 7.19
CA PRO A 34 -3.04 -3.54 6.32
C PRO A 34 -3.39 -3.58 4.83
N ALA A 35 -4.20 -4.55 4.40
CA ALA A 35 -4.60 -4.66 3.00
C ALA A 35 -5.39 -3.44 2.52
N LYS A 36 -6.32 -2.95 3.35
CA LYS A 36 -7.05 -1.70 3.09
C LYS A 36 -6.10 -0.51 2.99
N ALA A 37 -5.15 -0.39 3.92
CA ALA A 37 -4.17 0.70 3.89
C ALA A 37 -3.30 0.67 2.62
N ILE A 38 -2.85 -0.52 2.20
CA ILE A 38 -2.08 -0.69 0.95
C ILE A 38 -2.92 -0.28 -0.27
N ALA A 39 -4.22 -0.62 -0.29
CA ALA A 39 -5.11 -0.24 -1.38
C ALA A 39 -5.28 1.29 -1.47
N GLU A 40 -5.46 1.98 -0.34
CA GLU A 40 -5.51 3.46 -0.33
C GLU A 40 -4.20 4.09 -0.78
N ILE A 41 -3.04 3.50 -0.41
CA ILE A 41 -1.74 3.96 -0.92
C ILE A 41 -1.64 3.79 -2.43
N LYS A 42 -2.10 2.67 -2.99
CA LYS A 42 -2.13 2.49 -4.45
C LYS A 42 -3.01 3.54 -5.14
N LYS A 43 -4.15 3.92 -4.56
CA LYS A 43 -4.98 5.01 -5.08
C LYS A 43 -4.23 6.34 -5.08
N MET A 44 -3.59 6.71 -3.96
CA MET A 44 -2.78 7.93 -3.87
C MET A 44 -1.66 7.96 -4.92
N MET A 45 -1.06 6.81 -5.25
CA MET A 45 -0.04 6.73 -6.32
C MET A 45 -0.63 6.94 -7.71
N VAL A 46 -1.85 6.45 -7.96
CA VAL A 46 -2.57 6.71 -9.23
C VAL A 46 -2.96 8.17 -9.34
N GLU A 47 -3.53 8.75 -8.28
CA GLU A 47 -3.92 10.17 -8.22
C GLU A 47 -2.75 11.12 -8.48
N ARG A 48 -1.52 10.74 -8.14
CA ARG A 48 -0.30 11.51 -8.42
C ARG A 48 0.11 11.55 -9.89
N ARG A 49 -0.33 10.58 -10.68
CA ARG A 49 0.01 10.44 -12.10
C ARG A 49 -1.02 11.10 -13.02
N VAL A 50 -2.14 11.53 -12.47
CA VAL A 50 -3.21 12.28 -13.14
C VAL A 50 -2.98 13.77 -12.92
#